data_AF-A0A7L3IAL1-F1
#
_entry.id   AF-A0A7L3IAL1-F1
#
_cell.length_a   1.000
_cell.length_b   1.000
_cell.length_c   1.000
_cell.angle_alpha   90.00
_cell.angle_beta   90.00
_cell.angle_gamma   90.00
#
_symmetry.space_group_name_H-M   'P 1'
#
loop_
_entity.id
_entity.type
_entity.pdbx_description
1 polymer ?
#
loop_
_entity_poly.entity_id
_entity_poly.type
_entity_poly.pdbx_seq_one_letter_code
_entity_poly.pdbx_strand_id
1 'polypeptide(L)' 'YLRENSPLPQKFTFQPELGVFRRDFSRDGDVGKHLAVLHSVLHRNIHRLGLLAGRFYP' A
#
# COMPACT_ATOMS: atom_id res chain seq x y z
N TYR A 1 -3.96 -8.55 -0.94
CA TYR A 1 -3.14 -7.86 0.08
C TYR A 1 -3.57 -8.17 1.52
N LEU A 2 -4.77 -7.79 2.00
CA LEU A 2 -5.16 -7.92 3.42
C LEU A 2 -5.05 -9.35 4.00
N ARG A 3 -5.42 -10.38 3.24
CA ARG A 3 -5.30 -11.78 3.67
C ARG A 3 -3.86 -12.20 3.98
N GLU A 4 -2.90 -11.65 3.24
CA GLU A 4 -1.47 -11.93 3.42
C GLU A 4 -0.85 -11.01 4.48
N ASN A 5 -1.45 -9.83 4.68
CA ASN A 5 -0.93 -8.74 5.50
C ASN A 5 -1.91 -8.32 6.59
N SER A 6 -2.49 -9.30 7.29
CA SER A 6 -3.52 -9.12 8.31
C SER A 6 -3.16 -8.03 9.33
N PRO A 7 -4.12 -7.18 9.75
CA PRO A 7 -3.88 -6.04 10.62
C PRO A 7 -3.83 -6.47 12.10
N LEU A 8 -2.82 -7.27 12.44
CA LEU A 8 -2.69 -7.83 13.78
C LEU A 8 -1.94 -6.86 14.70
N PRO A 9 -2.28 -6.77 16.01
CA PRO A 9 -1.66 -5.82 16.94
C PRO A 9 -0.12 -5.86 16.97
N GLN A 10 0.49 -7.05 16.84
CA GLN A 10 1.94 -7.24 16.82
C GLN A 10 2.67 -6.59 15.63
N LYS A 11 1.94 -6.13 14.61
CA LYS A 11 2.51 -5.38 13.48
C LYS A 11 2.64 -3.88 13.77
N PHE A 12 2.23 -3.43 14.94
CA PHE A 12 2.27 -2.04 15.34
C PHE A 12 3.25 -1.83 16.49
N THR A 13 4.02 -0.75 16.41
CA THR A 13 4.95 -0.31 17.45
C THR A 13 4.51 1.04 17.97
N PHE A 14 4.42 1.17 19.29
CA PHE A 14 4.08 2.43 19.93
C PHE A 14 5.25 3.42 19.86
N GLN A 15 4.96 4.66 19.45
CA GLN A 15 5.90 5.77 19.42
C GLN A 15 5.52 6.75 20.53
N PRO A 16 6.19 6.69 21.70
CA PRO A 16 5.80 7.48 22.87
C PRO A 16 5.91 8.98 22.64
N GLU A 17 6.84 9.43 21.80
CA GLU A 17 7.06 10.85 21.47
C GLU A 17 5.84 11.47 20.78
N LEU A 18 5.06 10.64 20.09
CA LEU A 18 3.91 11.06 19.30
C LEU A 18 2.57 10.53 19.86
N GLY A 19 2.61 9.59 20.81
CA GLY A 19 1.42 8.93 21.35
C GLY A 19 0.67 8.08 20.32
N VAL A 20 1.35 7.57 19.28
CA VAL A 20 0.71 6.82 18.18
C VAL A 20 1.32 5.43 17.99
N PHE A 21 0.52 4.51 17.47
CA PHE A 21 0.98 3.22 16.97
C PHE A 21 1.32 3.34 15.49
N ARG A 22 2.57 3.05 15.11
CA ARG A 22 3.00 3.02 13.71
C ARG A 22 3.18 1.58 13.23
N ARG A 23 2.83 1.33 11.98
CA ARG A 23 3.08 0.07 11.28
C ARG A 23 4.29 0.21 10.37
N ASP A 24 5.20 -0.74 10.48
CA ASP A 24 6.32 -0.90 9.57
C ASP A 24 5.92 -1.81 8.40
N PHE A 25 5.78 -1.24 7.20
CA PHE A 25 5.41 -1.95 5.98
C PHE A 25 6.58 -2.68 5.32
N SER A 26 7.83 -2.45 5.74
CA SER A 26 9.00 -3.16 5.21
C SER A 26 8.95 -4.67 5.49
N ARG A 27 8.16 -5.07 6.48
CA ARG A 27 7.94 -6.46 6.89
C ARG A 27 6.79 -7.14 6.15
N ASP A 28 6.02 -6.39 5.36
CA ASP A 28 5.03 -7.01 4.49
C ASP A 28 5.75 -7.67 3.31
N GLY A 29 5.23 -8.82 2.87
CA GLY A 29 5.80 -9.53 1.71
C GLY A 29 5.66 -8.71 0.42
N ASP A 30 6.08 -9.30 -0.71
CA ASP A 30 6.07 -8.62 -2.01
C ASP A 30 4.72 -7.95 -2.32
N VAL A 31 4.71 -6.60 -2.26
CA VAL A 31 3.57 -5.75 -2.59
C VAL A 31 3.48 -5.51 -4.09
N GLY A 32 4.58 -5.77 -4.82
CA GLY A 32 4.70 -5.57 -6.27
C GLY A 32 3.65 -6.33 -7.05
N LYS A 33 3.31 -7.56 -6.65
CA LYS A 33 2.20 -8.31 -7.28
C LYS A 33 0.84 -7.61 -7.20
N HIS A 34 0.55 -6.89 -6.11
CA HIS A 34 -0.70 -6.16 -5.95
C HIS A 34 -0.67 -4.84 -6.76
N LEU A 35 0.48 -4.16 -6.76
CA LEU A 35 0.69 -2.93 -7.54
C LEU A 35 0.69 -3.18 -9.05
N ALA A 36 1.23 -4.31 -9.52
CA ALA A 36 1.21 -4.69 -10.92
C ALA A 36 -0.22 -4.83 -11.45
N VAL A 37 -1.12 -5.45 -10.67
CA VAL A 37 -2.55 -5.55 -11.01
C VAL A 37 -3.19 -4.16 -11.05
N LEU A 38 -2.90 -3.30 -10.07
CA LEU A 38 -3.38 -1.92 -10.04
C LEU A 38 -2.96 -1.14 -11.30
N HIS A 39 -1.67 -1.21 -11.66
CA HIS A 39 -1.13 -0.54 -12.84
C HIS A 39 -1.73 -1.07 -14.14
N SER A 40 -1.98 -2.39 -14.23
CA SER A 40 -2.66 -3.00 -15.38
C SER A 40 -4.09 -2.46 -15.56
N VAL A 41 -4.86 -2.38 -14.46
CA VAL A 41 -6.23 -1.81 -14.49
C VAL A 41 -6.21 -0.34 -14.88
N LEU A 42 -5.29 0.44 -14.31
CA LEU A 42 -5.11 1.85 -14.62
C LEU A 42 -4.75 2.07 -16.09
N HIS A 43 -3.78 1.31 -16.61
CA HIS A 43 -3.32 1.39 -17.99
C HIS A 43 -4.44 1.03 -18.97
N ARG A 44 -5.20 -0.04 -18.71
CA ARG A 44 -6.36 -0.42 -19.54
C ARG A 44 -7.42 0.67 -19.61
N ASN A 45 -7.51 1.51 -18.59
CA ASN A 45 -8.49 2.59 -18.47
C ASN A 45 -7.87 3.99 -18.62
N ILE A 46 -6.71 4.10 -19.25
CA ILE A 46 -5.94 5.36 -19.30
C ILE A 46 -6.73 6.52 -19.92
N HIS A 47 -7.62 6.23 -20.86
CA HIS A 47 -8.50 7.21 -21.50
C HIS A 47 -9.44 7.92 -20.51
N ARG A 48 -9.75 7.29 -19.35
CA ARG A 48 -10.58 7.88 -18.28
C ARG A 48 -9.78 8.22 -17.03
N LEU A 49 -8.80 7.39 -16.69
CA LEU A 49 -8.08 7.48 -15.42
C LEU A 49 -6.68 8.07 -15.56
N GLY A 50 -6.27 8.52 -16.75
CA GLY A 50 -4.91 9.02 -17.01
C GLY A 50 -4.49 10.17 -16.09
N LEU A 51 -5.42 11.07 -15.74
CA LEU A 51 -5.16 12.16 -14.79
C LEU A 51 -4.85 11.67 -13.36
N LEU A 52 -5.24 10.45 -13.01
CA LEU A 52 -4.95 9.85 -11.71
C LEU A 52 -3.61 9.10 -11.70
N ALA A 53 -3.04 8.76 -12.86
CA ALA A 53 -1.86 7.92 -12.94
C ALA A 53 -0.62 8.52 -12.27
N GLY A 54 -0.45 9.84 -12.35
CA GLY A 54 0.66 10.56 -11.72
C GLY A 54 0.53 10.76 -10.20
N ARG A 55 -0.61 10.40 -9.60
CA ARG A 55 -0.85 10.64 -8.15
C ARG A 55 -0.19 9.62 -7.23
N PHE A 56 0.28 8.50 -7.78
CA PHE A 56 0.80 7.36 -7.00
C PHE A 56 2.31 7.15 -7.18
N TYR A 57 3.05 8.21 -7.52
CA TYR A 57 4.51 8.14 -7.62
C TYR A 57 5.16 8.04 -6.22
N PRO A 58 6.22 7.23 -6.03
CA PRO A 58 7.01 7.23 -4.80
C PRO A 58 7.75 8.56 -4.57
#